data_AF-A0A9N9V2M6-F1
#
_entry.id   AF-A0A9N9V2M6-F1
#
_cell.length_a   1.000
_cell.length_b   1.000
_cell.length_c   1.000
_cell.angle_alpha   90.00
_cell.angle_beta   90.00
_cell.angle_gamma   90.00
#
_symmetry.space_group_name_H-M   'P 1'
#
loop_
_entity.id
_entity.type
_entity.pdbx_description
1 polymer ?
#
loop_
_entity_poly.entity_id
_entity_poly.type
_entity_poly.pdbx_seq_one_letter_code
_entity_poly.pdbx_strand_id
1 'polypeptide(L)'
;MWHMSKFPAAMAHIEREFPWQLTATMLNHTFQSCGFEARMESEEFPGALKNDTPRPLPEDFAMRSLVYTEDYLPSQWFKDSKVEEDEKQFELASMVDQRKERLLWLGRKIASTGRWLTWNEPTRRFRVAEEWVDLEDTASTSSAFGEHNTHS
;
A
#
# COMPACT_ATOMS: atom_id res chain seq x y z
N MET A 1 0.43 3.91 -8.27
CA MET A 1 1.30 2.76 -8.56
C MET A 1 0.57 1.47 -8.93
N TRP A 2 -0.44 1.00 -8.18
CA TRP A 2 -1.13 -0.26 -8.55
C TRP A 2 -1.74 -0.26 -9.96
N HIS A 3 -2.41 0.82 -10.39
CA HIS A 3 -2.89 0.88 -11.77
C HIS A 3 -1.74 0.87 -12.78
N MET A 4 -0.68 1.66 -12.52
CA MET A 4 0.52 1.72 -13.37
C MET A 4 1.25 0.37 -13.48
N SER A 5 1.27 -0.46 -12.44
CA SER A 5 1.95 -1.76 -12.45
C SER A 5 1.44 -2.72 -13.52
N LYS A 6 0.22 -2.50 -14.02
CA LYS A 6 -0.39 -3.27 -15.11
C LYS A 6 0.15 -2.89 -16.50
N PHE A 7 0.92 -1.80 -16.60
CA PHE A 7 1.43 -1.27 -17.86
C PHE A 7 2.98 -1.28 -17.85
N PRO A 8 3.62 -2.37 -18.31
CA PRO A 8 5.08 -2.50 -18.27
C PRO A 8 5.84 -1.35 -18.94
N ALA A 9 5.34 -0.85 -20.07
CA ALA A 9 5.96 0.27 -20.78
C ALA A 9 5.98 1.56 -19.95
N ALA A 10 4.90 1.84 -19.21
CA ALA A 10 4.86 2.99 -18.30
C ALA A 10 5.77 2.76 -17.09
N MET A 11 5.75 1.55 -16.52
CA MET A 11 6.59 1.21 -15.39
C MET A 11 8.09 1.33 -15.69
N ALA A 12 8.55 0.99 -16.90
CA ALA A 12 9.95 1.12 -17.31
C ALA A 12 10.52 2.55 -17.15
N HIS A 13 9.67 3.57 -17.15
CA HIS A 13 10.06 4.98 -16.95
C HIS A 13 10.00 5.43 -15.48
N ILE A 14 9.32 4.69 -14.61
CA ILE A 14 8.99 5.14 -13.24
C ILE A 14 9.67 4.27 -12.19
N GLU A 15 9.80 2.98 -12.45
CA GLU A 15 10.20 1.98 -11.45
C GLU A 15 11.59 2.21 -10.88
N ARG A 16 12.51 2.84 -11.63
CA ARG A 16 13.85 3.20 -11.17
C ARG A 16 13.91 4.40 -10.24
N GLU A 17 12.98 5.33 -10.40
CA GLU A 17 12.92 6.55 -9.58
C GLU A 17 11.96 6.39 -8.41
N PHE A 18 11.09 5.38 -8.46
CA PHE A 18 10.12 5.14 -7.42
C PHE A 18 10.79 4.61 -6.13
N PRO A 19 10.52 5.20 -4.96
CA PRO A 19 11.23 4.86 -3.73
C PRO A 19 10.69 3.58 -3.08
N TRP A 20 11.03 2.41 -3.64
CA TRP A 20 10.52 1.11 -3.17
C TRP A 20 10.89 0.80 -1.71
N GLN A 21 12.12 1.10 -1.29
CA GLN A 21 12.60 0.89 0.08
C GLN A 21 11.81 1.73 1.10
N LEU A 22 11.62 3.01 0.80
CA LEU A 22 10.80 3.90 1.63
C LEU A 22 9.34 3.44 1.64
N THR A 23 8.83 2.96 0.51
CA THR A 23 7.46 2.44 0.41
C THR A 23 7.27 1.20 1.28
N ALA A 24 8.19 0.23 1.22
CA ALA A 24 8.15 -0.95 2.09
C ALA A 24 8.24 -0.57 3.58
N THR A 25 9.08 0.42 3.92
CA THR A 25 9.20 0.95 5.28
C THR A 25 7.89 1.59 5.77
N MET A 26 7.31 2.47 4.95
CA MET A 26 6.03 3.13 5.24
C MET A 26 4.89 2.11 5.38
N LEU A 27 4.83 1.09 4.52
CA LEU A 27 3.81 0.04 4.62
C LEU A 27 3.96 -0.79 5.90
N ASN A 28 5.19 -1.12 6.31
CA ASN A 28 5.43 -1.83 7.56
C ASN A 28 5.04 -0.98 8.79
N HIS A 29 5.37 0.31 8.80
CA HIS A 29 4.95 1.22 9.88
C HIS A 29 3.42 1.37 9.91
N THR A 30 2.79 1.51 8.75
CA THR A 30 1.33 1.51 8.61
C THR A 30 0.71 0.23 9.18
N PHE A 31 1.28 -0.93 8.86
CA PHE A 31 0.82 -2.23 9.36
C PHE A 31 0.93 -2.34 10.88
N GLN A 32 2.06 -1.90 11.46
CA GLN A 32 2.27 -1.91 12.92
C GLN A 32 1.35 -0.95 13.67
N SER A 33 1.01 0.19 13.05
CA SER A 33 0.08 1.18 13.62
C SER A 33 -1.39 0.90 13.30
N CYS A 34 -1.68 -0.23 12.67
CA CYS A 34 -3.03 -0.68 12.33
C CYS A 34 -3.66 -1.33 13.56
N GLY A 35 -4.65 -0.67 14.17
CA GLY A 35 -5.35 -1.19 15.35
C GLY A 35 -6.39 -2.27 15.04
N PHE A 36 -6.44 -2.78 13.80
CA PHE A 36 -7.40 -3.74 13.30
C PHE A 36 -6.74 -4.70 12.31
N GLU A 37 -7.34 -5.88 12.10
CA GLU A 37 -6.87 -6.83 11.08
C GLU A 37 -7.27 -6.33 9.69
N ALA A 38 -6.30 -5.80 8.95
CA ALA A 38 -6.53 -5.31 7.59
C ALA A 38 -6.83 -6.45 6.62
N ARG A 39 -7.83 -6.28 5.74
CA ARG A 39 -8.24 -7.25 4.70
C ARG A 39 -7.26 -7.29 3.53
N MET A 40 -6.01 -7.60 3.83
CA MET A 40 -4.85 -7.52 2.94
C MET A 40 -4.91 -8.47 1.73
N GLU A 41 -5.42 -9.69 1.91
CA GLU A 41 -5.58 -10.70 0.86
C GLU A 41 -6.93 -10.64 0.14
N SER A 42 -7.82 -9.72 0.54
CA SER A 42 -9.17 -9.67 -0.01
C SER A 42 -9.15 -9.26 -1.48
N GLU A 43 -9.90 -9.94 -2.33
CA GLU A 43 -10.14 -9.46 -3.70
C GLU A 43 -11.07 -8.25 -3.71
N GLU A 44 -11.98 -8.17 -2.73
CA GLU A 44 -12.89 -7.05 -2.55
C GLU A 44 -12.13 -5.80 -2.08
N PHE A 45 -12.53 -4.65 -2.63
CA PHE A 45 -12.00 -3.35 -2.23
C PHE A 45 -12.28 -3.07 -0.75
N PRO A 46 -11.28 -2.61 0.05
CA PRO A 46 -11.47 -2.26 1.45
C PRO A 46 -12.21 -0.91 1.57
N GLY A 47 -13.52 -1.01 1.39
CA GLY A 47 -14.50 0.04 1.64
C GLY A 47 -15.11 -0.09 3.02
N ALA A 48 -16.43 0.12 3.10
CA ALA A 48 -17.20 -0.13 4.32
C ALA A 48 -17.10 -1.60 4.79
N LEU A 49 -17.32 -1.82 6.09
CA LEU A 49 -17.55 -3.16 6.63
C LEU A 49 -18.87 -3.72 6.05
N LYS A 50 -19.01 -5.06 6.00
CA LYS A 50 -20.25 -5.67 5.49
C LYS A 50 -21.45 -5.08 6.23
N ASN A 51 -22.39 -4.52 5.47
CA ASN A 51 -23.65 -3.86 5.89
C ASN A 51 -23.59 -2.36 6.21
N ASP A 52 -22.42 -1.71 6.15
CA ASP A 52 -22.32 -0.25 6.27
C ASP A 52 -22.46 0.45 4.91
N THR A 53 -22.98 1.68 4.92
CA THR A 53 -23.02 2.51 3.71
C THR A 53 -21.58 2.94 3.37
N PRO A 54 -21.07 2.63 2.17
CA PRO A 54 -19.74 3.09 1.75
C PRO A 54 -19.67 4.62 1.79
N ARG A 55 -18.73 5.15 2.56
CA ARG A 55 -18.36 6.57 2.49
C ARG A 55 -17.04 6.68 1.72
N PRO A 56 -17.04 7.31 0.54
CA PRO A 56 -15.80 7.65 -0.15
C PRO A 56 -14.92 8.56 0.68
N LEU A 57 -13.60 8.40 0.56
CA LEU A 57 -12.62 9.29 1.15
C LEU A 57 -12.56 10.61 0.34
N PRO A 58 -12.11 11.72 0.93
CA PRO A 58 -11.94 12.98 0.19
C PRO A 58 -11.09 12.82 -1.07
N GLU A 59 -10.03 12.01 -1.04
CA GLU A 59 -9.21 11.71 -2.22
C GLU A 59 -9.94 10.88 -3.28
N ASP A 60 -10.93 10.05 -2.93
CA ASP A 60 -11.73 9.32 -3.92
C ASP A 60 -12.52 10.33 -4.76
N PHE A 61 -13.12 11.33 -4.11
CA PHE A 61 -13.80 12.42 -4.81
C PHE A 61 -12.84 13.25 -5.66
N ALA A 62 -11.65 13.58 -5.14
CA ALA A 62 -10.64 14.35 -5.86
C ALA A 62 -10.10 13.62 -7.10
N MET A 63 -9.98 12.30 -7.04
CA MET A 63 -9.49 11.48 -8.16
C MET A 63 -10.59 11.00 -9.10
N ARG A 64 -11.87 11.25 -8.79
CA ARG A 64 -13.00 10.80 -9.60
C ARG A 64 -12.86 11.33 -11.04
N SER A 65 -13.14 10.46 -12.01
CA SER A 65 -13.00 10.72 -13.45
C SER A 65 -11.56 10.76 -13.97
N LEU A 66 -10.54 10.56 -13.13
CA LEU A 66 -9.19 10.28 -13.62
C LEU A 66 -9.10 8.83 -14.09
N VAL A 67 -8.47 8.60 -15.24
CA VAL A 67 -8.28 7.26 -15.83
C VAL A 67 -7.64 6.26 -14.86
N TYR A 68 -6.81 6.76 -13.93
CA TYR A 68 -6.15 5.95 -12.91
C TYR A 68 -7.11 5.30 -11.89
N THR A 69 -8.37 5.74 -11.84
CA THR A 69 -9.38 5.23 -10.92
C THR A 69 -10.29 4.17 -11.50
N GLU A 70 -10.28 3.95 -12.83
CA GLU A 70 -11.22 3.06 -13.53
C GLU A 70 -11.21 1.64 -13.00
N ASP A 71 -10.02 1.11 -12.69
CA ASP A 71 -9.84 -0.25 -12.16
C ASP A 71 -9.60 -0.30 -10.64
N TYR A 72 -9.64 0.86 -9.97
CA TYR A 72 -9.31 0.97 -8.56
C TYR A 72 -10.58 1.08 -7.70
N LEU A 73 -11.51 1.94 -8.08
CA LEU A 73 -12.75 2.14 -7.33
C LEU A 73 -13.83 1.16 -7.80
N PRO A 74 -14.63 0.57 -6.88
CA PRO A 74 -15.76 -0.27 -7.25
C PRO A 74 -16.77 0.44 -8.15
N SER A 75 -17.49 -0.34 -8.97
CA SER A 75 -18.67 0.20 -9.65
C SER A 75 -19.66 0.74 -8.62
N GLN A 76 -20.27 1.88 -8.90
CA GLN A 76 -21.23 2.54 -8.02
C GLN A 76 -20.65 3.07 -6.70
N TRP A 77 -19.33 3.19 -6.58
CA TRP A 77 -18.66 3.72 -5.38
C TRP A 77 -19.25 5.06 -4.88
N PHE A 78 -19.72 5.90 -5.79
CA PHE A 78 -20.30 7.22 -5.49
C PHE A 78 -21.82 7.28 -5.57
N LYS A 79 -22.53 6.20 -5.95
CA LYS A 79 -23.99 6.27 -6.16
C LYS A 79 -24.77 6.34 -4.86
N ASP A 80 -24.33 5.59 -3.86
CA ASP A 80 -25.04 5.48 -2.57
C ASP A 80 -24.44 6.39 -1.50
N SER A 81 -23.41 7.18 -1.83
CA SER A 81 -22.84 8.16 -0.91
C SER A 81 -23.84 9.31 -0.72
N LYS A 82 -24.63 9.28 0.35
CA LYS A 82 -25.46 10.40 0.82
C LYS A 82 -24.60 11.52 1.44
N VAL A 83 -23.45 11.79 0.84
CA VAL A 83 -22.48 12.78 1.32
C VAL A 83 -22.81 14.07 0.60
N GLU A 84 -23.25 15.08 1.35
CA GLU A 84 -23.49 16.43 0.84
C GLU A 84 -22.18 17.03 0.30
N GLU A 85 -22.27 18.03 -0.58
CA GLU A 85 -21.11 18.58 -1.30
C GLU A 85 -20.03 19.13 -0.34
N ASP A 86 -20.45 19.80 0.71
CA ASP A 86 -19.61 20.37 1.77
C ASP A 86 -18.99 19.30 2.69
N GLU A 87 -19.64 18.13 2.82
CA GLU A 87 -19.12 17.01 3.61
C GLU A 87 -18.06 16.18 2.88
N LYS A 88 -17.90 16.33 1.57
CA LYS A 88 -16.94 15.53 0.78
C LYS A 88 -15.50 15.75 1.20
N GLN A 89 -15.17 16.92 1.71
CA GLN A 89 -13.83 17.27 2.20
C GLN A 89 -13.68 17.07 3.71
N PHE A 90 -14.76 16.73 4.41
CA PHE A 90 -14.72 16.54 5.86
C PHE A 90 -14.07 15.21 6.21
N GLU A 91 -13.05 15.25 7.08
CA GLU A 91 -12.33 14.07 7.55
C GLU A 91 -12.84 13.59 8.92
N LEU A 92 -13.16 12.29 9.01
CA LEU A 92 -13.47 11.61 10.27
C LEU A 92 -12.29 10.75 10.71
N ALA A 93 -12.17 10.48 12.00
CA ALA A 93 -11.13 9.59 12.53
C ALA A 93 -11.16 8.19 11.88
N SER A 94 -12.35 7.66 11.57
CA SER A 94 -12.53 6.37 10.88
C SER A 94 -11.94 6.34 9.47
N MET A 95 -11.77 7.49 8.83
CA MET A 95 -11.16 7.58 7.51
C MET A 95 -9.66 7.31 7.54
N VAL A 96 -9.00 7.61 8.66
CA VAL A 96 -7.58 7.29 8.83
C VAL A 96 -7.38 5.78 8.76
N ASP A 97 -8.23 5.02 9.46
CA ASP A 97 -8.17 3.56 9.45
C ASP A 97 -8.52 2.99 8.07
N GLN A 98 -9.54 3.53 7.40
CA GLN A 98 -9.86 3.15 6.03
C GLN A 98 -8.69 3.42 5.07
N ARG A 99 -7.96 4.53 5.25
CA ARG A 99 -6.79 4.88 4.45
C ARG A 99 -5.64 3.90 4.70
N LYS A 100 -5.37 3.55 5.96
CA LYS A 100 -4.38 2.53 6.32
C LYS A 100 -4.72 1.18 5.69
N GLU A 101 -5.98 0.74 5.78
CA GLU A 101 -6.41 -0.53 5.18
C GLU A 101 -6.18 -0.55 3.67
N ARG A 102 -6.58 0.52 2.97
CA ARG A 102 -6.39 0.65 1.52
C ARG A 102 -4.92 0.66 1.13
N LEU A 103 -4.06 1.35 1.89
CA LEU A 103 -2.62 1.35 1.65
C LEU A 103 -2.03 -0.06 1.77
N LEU A 104 -2.39 -0.80 2.81
CA LEU A 104 -1.91 -2.16 3.05
C LEU A 104 -2.39 -3.14 1.97
N TRP A 105 -3.67 -3.04 1.61
CA TRP A 105 -4.26 -3.83 0.52
C TRP A 105 -3.59 -3.56 -0.83
N LEU A 106 -3.39 -2.29 -1.19
CA LEU A 106 -2.65 -1.90 -2.39
C LEU A 106 -1.20 -2.40 -2.34
N GLY A 107 -0.55 -2.28 -1.20
CA GLY A 107 0.80 -2.80 -0.97
C GLY A 107 0.87 -4.31 -1.23
N ARG A 108 -0.12 -5.08 -0.77
CA ARG A 108 -0.18 -6.52 -1.01
C ARG A 108 -0.45 -6.89 -2.44
N LYS A 109 -1.34 -6.17 -3.14
CA LYS A 109 -1.55 -6.35 -4.58
C LYS A 109 -0.29 -6.08 -5.39
N ILE A 110 0.47 -5.06 -5.04
CA ILE A 110 1.77 -4.80 -5.70
C ILE A 110 2.76 -5.93 -5.34
N ALA A 111 2.82 -6.33 -4.07
CA ALA A 111 3.74 -7.36 -3.59
C ALA A 111 3.46 -8.75 -4.21
N SER A 112 2.21 -9.07 -4.53
CA SER A 112 1.85 -10.34 -5.18
C SER A 112 2.38 -10.45 -6.61
N THR A 113 2.77 -9.33 -7.23
CA THR A 113 3.46 -9.35 -8.54
C THR A 113 4.91 -9.83 -8.41
N GLY A 114 5.52 -9.75 -7.23
CA GLY A 114 6.91 -10.12 -6.96
C GLY A 114 7.98 -9.26 -7.62
N ARG A 115 7.59 -8.22 -8.38
CA ARG A 115 8.53 -7.44 -9.23
C ARG A 115 9.30 -6.36 -8.48
N TRP A 116 8.65 -5.66 -7.57
CA TRP A 116 9.24 -4.50 -6.88
C TRP A 116 9.13 -4.63 -5.37
N LEU A 117 7.94 -5.00 -4.90
CA LEU A 117 7.69 -5.37 -3.51
C LEU A 117 7.47 -6.87 -3.41
N THR A 118 7.77 -7.41 -2.24
CA THR A 118 7.45 -8.77 -1.83
C THR A 118 6.87 -8.74 -0.42
N TRP A 119 6.20 -9.82 -0.03
CA TRP A 119 5.69 -10.01 1.32
C TRP A 119 6.29 -11.26 1.91
N ASN A 120 6.82 -11.14 3.12
CA ASN A 120 7.37 -12.24 3.86
C ASN A 120 6.34 -12.74 4.88
N GLU A 121 5.67 -13.85 4.57
CA GLU A 121 4.65 -14.44 5.45
C GLU A 121 5.18 -14.74 6.86
N PRO A 122 6.37 -15.38 7.04
CA PRO A 122 6.85 -15.72 8.38
C PRO A 122 7.08 -14.52 9.29
N THR A 123 7.58 -13.41 8.74
CA THR A 123 7.85 -12.19 9.52
C THR A 123 6.70 -11.18 9.46
N ARG A 124 5.67 -11.44 8.66
CA ARG A 124 4.57 -10.52 8.33
C ARG A 124 5.07 -9.11 7.96
N ARG A 125 6.00 -9.04 7.01
CA ARG A 125 6.61 -7.78 6.58
C ARG A 125 6.66 -7.63 5.07
N PHE A 126 6.46 -6.40 4.63
CA PHE A 126 6.82 -5.97 3.28
C PHE A 126 8.34 -5.89 3.15
N ARG A 127 8.83 -6.38 2.01
CA ARG A 127 10.22 -6.32 1.57
C ARG A 127 10.26 -5.77 0.15
N VAL A 128 11.46 -5.41 -0.28
CA VAL A 128 11.76 -5.02 -1.65
C VAL A 128 12.33 -6.24 -2.38
N ALA A 129 12.02 -6.40 -3.67
CA ALA A 129 12.62 -7.46 -4.49
C ALA A 129 14.13 -7.20 -4.67
N GLU A 130 14.92 -8.27 -4.81
CA GLU A 130 16.39 -8.21 -4.72
C GLU A 130 17.04 -7.16 -5.64
N GLU A 131 16.51 -6.98 -6.85
CA GLU A 131 16.98 -5.99 -7.84
C GLU A 131 16.85 -4.53 -7.37
N TRP A 132 15.94 -4.27 -6.44
CA TRP A 132 15.58 -2.94 -5.96
C TRP A 132 16.07 -2.67 -4.53
N VAL A 133 16.82 -3.61 -3.95
CA VAL A 133 17.44 -3.39 -2.64
C VAL A 133 18.58 -2.39 -2.84
N ASP A 134 18.44 -1.21 -2.23
CA ASP A 134 19.53 -0.25 -2.16
C ASP A 134 20.73 -0.92 -1.45
N LEU A 135 21.84 -1.08 -2.18
CA LEU A 135 23.04 -1.76 -1.67
C LEU A 135 23.62 -1.08 -0.41
N GLU A 136 23.24 0.17 -0.13
CA GLU A 136 23.66 0.92 1.04
C GLU A 136 23.12 0.32 2.37
N ASP A 137 21.98 -0.37 2.36
CA ASP A 137 21.41 -1.03 3.56
C ASP A 137 22.03 -2.41 3.86
N THR A 138 22.65 -3.05 2.87
CA THR A 138 23.25 -4.39 3.03
C THR A 138 24.57 -4.36 3.80
N ALA A 139 25.28 -3.23 3.76
CA ALA A 139 26.54 -3.04 4.50
C ALA A 139 26.32 -2.97 6.02
N SER A 140 25.21 -2.38 6.49
CA SER A 140 24.90 -2.28 7.91
C SER A 140 24.50 -3.62 8.54
N THR A 141 23.91 -4.54 7.75
CA THR A 141 23.53 -5.87 8.25
C THR A 141 24.71 -6.84 8.24
N SER A 142 25.64 -6.73 7.27
CA SER A 142 26.85 -7.55 7.23
C SER A 142 27.86 -7.17 8.34
N SER A 143 27.90 -5.91 8.76
CA SER A 143 28.79 -5.46 9.84
C SER A 143 28.40 -6.03 11.21
N ALA A 144 27.12 -6.36 11.44
CA ALA A 144 26.63 -6.88 12.71
C ALA A 144 26.92 -8.37 12.95
N PHE A 145 27.24 -9.13 11.90
CA PHE A 145 27.53 -10.57 11.99
C PHE A 145 29.03 -10.92 11.95
N GLY A 146 29.91 -9.94 11.81
CA GLY A 146 31.37 -10.15 11.67
C GLY A 146 32.18 -10.13 12.97
N GLU A 147 31.63 -9.64 14.08
CA GLU A 147 32.39 -9.40 15.32
C GLU A 147 32.03 -10.39 16.44
N HIS A 148 32.19 -11.69 16.23
CA HIS A 148 32.29 -12.64 17.34
C HIS A 148 32.94 -13.96 16.90
N ASN A 149 34.22 -13.92 16.49
CA ASN A 149 35.08 -15.09 16.64
C ASN A 149 36.57 -14.76 16.52
N THR A 150 37.14 -14.17 17.57
CA THR A 150 38.53 -14.44 17.99
C THR A 150 38.64 -14.13 19.47
N HIS A 151 38.81 -15.14 20.32
CA HIS A 151 39.87 -15.16 21.32
C HIS A 151 40.08 -16.59 21.82
N SER A 152 41.37 -16.89 21.95
CA SER A 152 42.05 -18.16 22.18
C SER A 152 41.68 -18.91 23.46
#